data_AF-A0A6A1VZU4-F1
#
_entry.id   AF-A0A6A1VZU4-F1
#
_cell.length_a   1.000
_cell.length_b   1.000
_cell.length_c   1.000
_cell.angle_alpha   90.00
_cell.angle_beta   90.00
_cell.angle_gamma   90.00
#
_symmetry.space_group_name_H-M   'P 1'
#
loop_
_entity.id
_entity.type
_entity.pdbx_description
1 polymer ?
#
loop_
_entity_poly.entity_id
_entity_poly.type
_entity_poly.pdbx_seq_one_letter_code
_entity_poly.pdbx_strand_id
1 'polypeptide(L)'
;MEFSWNPDDDESGYYLYMHFAEFIKLEANQSRSFNITFNGEPWFGPFVPRYLNAQIVFTKSALTGGKYAFSIFKTESSTLPPIINAIELFSVKYLLQSETHQDDVDVITKIKSMYGIKRNWQGDPCAPRAYFWEGLNCSYDYSNPPRITFLNLSSSGLTGATSVDISNLVMLEILKNLEGNRLTGSVPLELIERSNDGSLSLRFFFMDVDDKKANILNWECRLQIAIDAAQGLEYLHHGSKPPIFHRDVKCTNILLSENFQSKLADFGMSKIYPPDAGSHVSTVVVGTQGYVDPEYYLSNRLTEKSDVYSFGVVLLRIITGRPVMERSREMTQSHISRWVSSMLANGDIRNIVDQGC
;
A
#
# COMPACT_ATOMS: atom_id res chain seq x y z
N MET A 1 39.65 21.09 23.98
CA MET A 1 38.77 20.60 22.89
C MET A 1 37.78 21.69 22.62
N GLU A 2 37.57 22.06 21.37
CA GLU A 2 36.62 23.12 21.01
C GLU A 2 35.73 22.61 19.89
N PHE A 3 34.45 22.94 19.96
CA PHE A 3 33.48 22.65 18.92
C PHE A 3 32.49 23.79 18.82
N SER A 4 32.00 24.05 17.62
CA SER A 4 30.97 25.06 17.40
C SER A 4 29.96 24.59 16.38
N TRP A 5 28.70 24.84 16.66
CA TRP A 5 27.56 24.51 15.82
C TRP A 5 26.74 25.78 15.59
N ASN A 6 26.17 25.91 14.38
CA ASN A 6 25.28 26.99 13.99
C ASN A 6 23.87 26.41 13.85
N PRO A 7 22.82 27.06 14.38
CA PRO A 7 21.45 26.65 14.10
C PRO A 7 21.10 26.82 12.62
N ASP A 8 20.28 25.92 12.10
CA ASP A 8 19.64 26.06 10.78
C ASP A 8 18.47 27.08 10.82
N ASP A 9 18.02 27.44 12.03
CA ASP A 9 16.88 28.29 12.34
C ASP A 9 17.15 29.03 13.67
N ASP A 10 17.37 30.35 13.60
CA ASP A 10 17.66 31.20 14.77
C ASP A 10 16.46 31.39 15.72
N GLU A 11 15.22 31.14 15.26
CA GLU A 11 14.01 31.26 16.08
C GLU A 11 13.72 29.98 16.88
N SER A 12 14.25 28.83 16.46
CA SER A 12 14.17 27.58 17.22
C SER A 12 14.95 27.66 18.54
N GLY A 13 14.33 27.17 19.61
CA GLY A 13 15.03 26.89 20.87
C GLY A 13 15.78 25.56 20.80
N TYR A 14 16.94 25.43 21.45
CA TYR A 14 17.74 24.21 21.45
C TYR A 14 18.18 23.78 22.86
N TYR A 15 18.02 22.50 23.19
CA TYR A 15 18.59 21.89 24.40
C TYR A 15 19.82 21.06 24.04
N LEU A 16 20.91 21.22 24.82
CA LEU A 16 22.15 20.47 24.64
C LEU A 16 22.39 19.54 25.83
N TYR A 17 22.82 18.31 25.56
CA TYR A 17 23.25 17.33 26.55
C TYR A 17 24.65 16.80 26.18
N MET A 18 25.64 17.05 27.03
CA MET A 18 26.98 16.50 26.92
C MET A 18 27.12 15.28 27.85
N HIS A 19 27.54 14.15 27.29
CA HIS A 19 27.67 12.88 28.01
C HIS A 19 29.15 12.58 28.31
N PHE A 20 29.42 12.22 29.56
CA PHE A 20 30.75 11.91 30.06
C PHE A 20 30.74 10.62 30.88
N ALA A 21 31.70 9.73 30.63
CA ALA A 21 31.98 8.57 31.48
C ALA A 21 33.47 8.22 31.39
N GLU A 22 34.13 8.01 32.52
CA GLU A 22 35.52 7.56 32.51
C GLU A 22 35.56 6.03 32.42
N PHE A 23 36.10 5.51 31.30
CA PHE A 23 36.25 4.07 31.08
C PHE A 23 37.64 3.55 31.46
N ILE A 24 38.62 4.43 31.66
CA ILE A 24 39.97 4.08 32.08
C ILE A 24 40.08 4.24 33.60
N LYS A 25 40.48 3.17 34.31
CA LYS A 25 40.75 3.27 35.75
C LYS A 25 42.06 4.01 35.95
N LEU A 26 41.98 5.26 36.38
CA LEU A 26 43.14 6.13 36.58
C LEU A 26 44.08 5.62 37.68
N GLU A 27 45.38 5.80 37.48
CA GLU A 27 46.43 5.56 38.48
C GLU A 27 46.40 6.63 39.60
N ALA A 28 47.08 6.38 40.73
CA ALA A 28 47.06 7.29 41.89
C ALA A 28 47.72 8.67 41.64
N ASN A 29 48.53 8.80 40.59
CA ASN A 29 49.13 10.05 40.09
C ASN A 29 48.32 10.65 38.90
N GLN A 30 47.25 9.99 38.46
CA GLN A 30 46.43 10.41 37.34
C GLN A 30 45.13 11.05 37.83
N SER A 31 44.85 12.26 37.37
CA SER A 31 43.61 12.98 37.62
C SER A 31 43.05 13.49 36.30
N ARG A 32 41.73 13.46 36.16
CA ARG A 32 41.01 14.11 35.07
C ARG A 32 39.98 15.09 35.62
N SER A 33 40.25 16.37 35.44
CA SER A 33 39.37 17.47 35.82
C SER A 33 39.36 18.53 34.74
N PHE A 34 38.18 19.04 34.38
CA PHE A 34 38.03 20.02 33.31
C PHE A 34 36.84 20.97 33.53
N ASN A 35 36.95 22.14 32.92
CA ASN A 35 35.90 23.15 32.82
C ASN A 35 35.32 23.15 31.40
N ILE A 36 34.09 23.61 31.29
CA ILE A 36 33.36 23.82 30.04
C ILE A 36 32.92 25.29 30.00
N THR A 37 33.28 26.01 28.94
CA THR A 37 32.74 27.33 28.61
C THR A 37 31.70 27.23 27.48
N PHE A 38 30.81 28.21 27.42
CA PHE A 38 29.80 28.41 26.38
C PHE A 38 29.88 29.84 25.87
N ASN A 39 30.09 30.02 24.57
CA ASN A 39 30.32 31.31 23.91
C ASN A 39 31.42 32.17 24.59
N GLY A 40 32.43 31.51 25.17
CA GLY A 40 33.54 32.11 25.91
C GLY A 40 33.33 32.14 27.44
N GLU A 41 32.08 32.22 27.90
CA GLU A 41 31.74 32.36 29.32
C GLU A 41 31.77 31.03 30.09
N PRO A 42 32.16 31.00 31.39
CA PRO A 42 32.15 29.79 32.19
C PRO A 42 30.74 29.20 32.33
N TRP A 43 30.53 27.96 31.87
CA TRP A 43 29.22 27.31 31.88
C TRP A 43 29.12 26.20 32.94
N PHE A 44 30.12 25.32 33.01
CA PHE A 44 30.10 24.21 33.96
C PHE A 44 31.52 23.73 34.34
N GLY A 45 31.77 23.55 35.63
CA GLY A 45 33.02 22.99 36.15
C GLY A 45 33.32 23.41 37.60
N PRO A 46 34.40 22.89 38.20
CA PRO A 46 35.25 21.83 37.67
C PRO A 46 34.54 20.47 37.70
N PHE A 47 34.58 19.76 36.58
CA PHE A 47 33.95 18.45 36.41
C PHE A 47 34.99 17.33 36.42
N VAL A 48 34.71 16.29 37.21
CA VAL A 48 35.52 15.08 37.36
C VAL A 48 34.64 13.88 37.00
N PRO A 49 34.84 13.24 35.83
CA PRO A 49 34.06 12.07 35.45
C PRO A 49 34.45 10.86 36.30
N ARG A 50 33.43 10.12 36.74
CA ARG A 50 33.57 8.93 37.60
C ARG A 50 33.80 7.67 36.76
N TYR A 51 34.65 6.78 37.29
CA TYR A 51 34.95 5.50 36.65
C TYR A 51 33.70 4.62 36.51
N LEU A 52 33.43 4.14 35.29
CA LEU A 52 32.26 3.35 34.90
C LEU A 52 30.89 3.96 35.27
N ASN A 53 30.81 5.29 35.37
CA ASN A 53 29.58 5.99 35.70
C ASN A 53 29.31 7.10 34.68
N ALA A 54 28.21 6.94 33.93
CA ALA A 54 27.74 7.97 33.00
C ALA A 54 27.16 9.17 33.75
N GLN A 55 27.56 10.36 33.34
CA GLN A 55 27.18 11.65 33.90
C GLN A 55 26.89 12.62 32.76
N ILE A 56 25.90 13.50 32.96
CA ILE A 56 25.39 14.38 31.90
C ILE A 56 25.47 15.83 32.37
N VAL A 57 25.96 16.73 31.51
CA VAL A 57 25.90 18.19 31.68
C VAL A 57 25.01 18.75 30.59
N PHE A 58 23.97 19.50 30.96
CA PHE A 58 22.92 19.91 30.03
C PHE A 58 22.39 21.33 30.29
N THR A 59 21.79 21.94 29.27
CA THR A 59 21.20 23.28 29.38
C THR A 59 19.86 23.22 30.11
N LYS A 60 19.69 24.02 31.18
CA LYS A 60 18.44 24.05 31.98
C LYS A 60 17.29 24.80 31.30
N SER A 61 17.61 25.56 30.26
CA SER A 61 16.68 26.28 29.40
C SER A 61 17.07 26.05 27.94
N ALA A 62 16.15 26.32 27.01
CA ALA A 62 16.50 26.38 25.61
C ALA A 62 17.51 27.51 25.36
N LEU A 63 18.52 27.22 24.55
CA LEU A 63 19.37 28.21 23.89
C LEU A 63 18.62 28.78 22.68
N THR A 64 18.75 30.08 22.41
CA THR A 64 18.05 30.76 21.31
C THR A 64 18.97 31.75 20.61
N GLY A 65 18.98 31.73 19.28
CA GLY A 65 19.74 32.64 18.43
C GLY A 65 21.27 32.43 18.38
N GLY A 66 21.80 32.42 17.16
CA GLY A 66 23.21 32.61 16.86
C GLY A 66 24.09 31.38 17.02
N LYS A 67 25.38 31.59 16.76
CA LYS A 67 26.39 30.54 16.82
C LYS A 67 26.66 30.09 18.26
N TYR A 68 26.69 28.77 18.46
CA TYR A 68 26.98 28.14 19.74
C TYR A 68 28.38 27.52 19.70
N ALA A 69 29.29 28.02 20.53
CA ALA A 69 30.66 27.54 20.68
C ALA A 69 30.89 27.02 22.10
N PHE A 70 31.52 25.86 22.22
CA PHE A 70 31.85 25.23 23.49
C PHE A 70 33.33 24.85 23.53
N SER A 71 34.02 25.24 24.59
CA SER A 71 35.42 24.86 24.82
C SER A 71 35.53 24.09 26.12
N ILE A 72 35.98 22.84 26.02
CA ILE A 72 36.28 21.96 27.15
C ILE A 72 37.79 21.97 27.36
N PHE A 73 38.22 22.47 28.52
CA PHE A 73 39.64 22.66 28.84
C PHE A 73 40.01 22.11 30.23
N LYS A 74 41.25 21.62 30.29
CA LYS A 74 41.84 20.96 31.44
C LYS A 74 42.02 21.94 32.62
N THR A 75 41.73 21.55 33.86
CA THR A 75 42.12 22.35 35.03
C THR A 75 43.61 22.19 35.35
N GLU A 76 44.21 23.18 36.00
CA GLU A 76 45.62 23.13 36.44
C GLU A 76 45.95 21.90 37.30
N SER A 77 44.98 21.49 38.14
CA SER A 77 45.04 20.32 39.03
C SER A 77 44.84 18.96 38.35
N SER A 78 44.49 18.94 37.07
CA SER A 78 44.36 17.72 36.28
C SER A 78 45.74 17.29 35.77
N THR A 79 46.00 15.99 35.58
CA THR A 79 47.17 15.52 34.82
C THR A 79 46.78 15.13 33.40
N LEU A 80 45.62 14.52 33.21
CA LEU A 80 45.09 14.08 31.91
C LEU A 80 44.29 15.18 31.18
N PRO A 81 44.14 15.11 29.84
CA PRO A 81 43.29 16.00 29.06
C PRO A 81 41.79 15.72 29.31
N PRO A 82 40.88 16.63 28.88
CA PRO A 82 39.44 16.38 28.94
C PRO A 82 39.01 15.20 28.07
N ILE A 83 37.80 14.70 28.32
CA ILE A 83 37.10 13.72 27.50
C ILE A 83 35.67 14.21 27.24
N ILE A 84 35.04 13.71 26.18
CA ILE A 84 33.60 13.76 25.97
C ILE A 84 33.20 12.48 25.20
N ASN A 85 32.06 11.89 25.55
CA ASN A 85 31.67 10.57 25.07
C ASN A 85 30.59 10.68 23.98
N ALA A 86 29.64 11.60 24.16
CA ALA A 86 28.64 11.98 23.15
C ALA A 86 28.14 13.41 23.40
N ILE A 87 27.55 14.01 22.37
CA ILE A 87 26.79 15.26 22.44
C ILE A 87 25.44 14.98 21.77
N GLU A 88 24.36 15.32 22.45
CA GLU A 88 23.01 15.33 21.88
C GLU A 88 22.47 16.76 21.87
N LEU A 89 21.72 17.09 20.82
CA LEU A 89 21.15 18.40 20.58
C LEU A 89 19.69 18.22 20.13
N PHE A 90 18.76 18.83 20.87
CA PHE A 90 17.32 18.71 20.62
C PHE A 90 16.74 20.08 20.28
N SER A 91 16.20 20.23 19.07
CA SER A 91 15.42 21.42 18.70
C SER A 91 14.03 21.36 19.33
N VAL A 92 13.62 22.42 20.02
CA VAL A 92 12.24 22.64 20.44
C VAL A 92 11.40 22.92 19.18
N LYS A 93 10.43 22.05 18.89
CA LYS A 93 9.43 22.30 17.85
C LYS A 93 8.07 22.53 18.50
N TYR A 94 7.61 23.78 18.42
CA TYR A 94 6.29 24.17 18.90
C TYR A 94 5.22 23.62 17.95
N LEU A 95 4.53 22.57 18.39
CA LEU A 95 3.41 21.97 17.67
C LEU A 95 2.16 22.84 17.86
N LEU A 96 1.99 23.84 16.99
CA LEU A 96 0.76 24.65 16.88
C LEU A 96 -0.41 23.88 16.22
N GLN A 97 -0.30 22.55 16.11
CA GLN A 97 -1.27 21.67 15.46
C GLN A 97 -1.97 20.83 16.53
N SER A 98 -3.29 20.74 16.47
CA SER A 98 -4.06 19.84 17.32
C SER A 98 -3.64 18.39 17.10
N GLU A 99 -3.63 17.61 18.19
CA GLU A 99 -3.47 16.16 18.18
C GLU A 99 -4.61 15.50 17.37
N THR A 100 -4.37 14.31 16.82
CA THR A 100 -5.36 13.54 16.06
C THR A 100 -6.56 13.20 16.93
N HIS A 101 -7.76 13.19 16.34
CA HIS A 101 -8.98 12.84 17.07
C HIS A 101 -8.90 11.44 17.69
N GLN A 102 -9.19 11.32 19.00
CA GLN A 102 -8.91 10.10 19.78
C GLN A 102 -9.50 8.83 19.15
N ASP A 103 -10.76 8.85 18.66
CA ASP A 103 -11.39 7.70 17.98
C ASP A 103 -10.51 7.14 16.85
N ASP A 104 -9.90 8.01 16.04
CA ASP A 104 -9.05 7.61 14.91
C ASP A 104 -7.72 7.03 15.42
N VAL A 105 -7.17 7.59 16.51
CA VAL A 105 -5.95 7.10 17.20
C VAL A 105 -6.17 5.69 17.77
N ASP A 106 -7.31 5.47 18.44
CA ASP A 106 -7.65 4.19 19.05
C ASP A 106 -7.85 3.11 17.98
N VAL A 107 -8.59 3.42 16.92
CA VAL A 107 -8.84 2.51 15.79
C VAL A 107 -7.54 2.18 15.04
N ILE A 108 -6.71 3.18 14.69
CA ILE A 108 -5.48 2.91 13.94
C ILE A 108 -4.43 2.18 14.79
N THR A 109 -4.39 2.43 16.10
CA THR A 109 -3.52 1.71 17.04
C THR A 109 -3.98 0.27 17.26
N LYS A 110 -5.30 0.01 17.26
CA LYS A 110 -5.87 -1.34 17.28
C LYS A 110 -5.53 -2.11 16.00
N ILE A 111 -5.66 -1.48 14.82
CA ILE A 111 -5.26 -2.05 13.52
C ILE A 111 -3.75 -2.37 13.48
N LYS A 112 -2.90 -1.42 13.93
CA LYS A 112 -1.45 -1.59 14.06
C LYS A 112 -1.10 -2.83 14.89
N SER A 113 -1.79 -2.98 16.03
CA SER A 113 -1.54 -4.05 17.00
C SER A 113 -2.06 -5.42 16.52
N MET A 114 -3.25 -5.46 15.90
CA MET A 114 -3.85 -6.68 15.35
C MET A 114 -2.96 -7.35 14.30
N TYR A 115 -2.38 -6.57 13.40
CA TYR A 115 -1.57 -7.11 12.29
C TYR A 115 -0.04 -6.96 12.49
N GLY A 116 0.41 -6.39 13.60
CA GLY A 116 1.83 -6.21 13.90
C GLY A 116 2.57 -5.30 12.91
N ILE A 117 1.93 -4.22 12.46
CA ILE A 117 2.43 -3.33 11.39
C ILE A 117 3.75 -2.66 11.81
N LYS A 118 4.80 -2.83 10.99
CA LYS A 118 6.15 -2.27 11.20
C LYS A 118 6.45 -1.17 10.18
N ARG A 119 6.09 0.06 10.52
CA ARG A 119 6.35 1.31 9.78
C ARG A 119 6.81 2.39 10.78
N ASN A 120 6.94 3.65 10.35
CA ASN A 120 7.18 4.81 11.24
C ASN A 120 6.04 5.12 12.25
N TRP A 121 5.05 4.22 12.41
CA TRP A 121 3.82 4.44 13.18
C TRP A 121 4.10 4.55 14.69
N GLN A 122 4.52 5.72 15.15
CA GLN A 122 4.99 6.02 16.50
C GLN A 122 4.57 7.45 16.86
N GLY A 123 4.13 7.71 18.09
CA GLY A 123 3.57 9.01 18.46
C GLY A 123 2.14 9.20 17.95
N ASP A 124 1.78 10.42 17.56
CA ASP A 124 0.46 10.75 17.01
C ASP A 124 0.36 10.38 15.50
N PRO A 125 -0.81 9.93 14.99
CA PRO A 125 -0.97 9.52 13.59
C PRO A 125 -0.82 10.63 12.53
N CYS A 126 -1.25 11.86 12.81
CA CYS A 126 -1.34 12.96 11.84
C CYS A 126 -0.48 14.19 12.20
N ALA A 127 -0.14 14.37 13.47
CA ALA A 127 0.57 15.54 13.99
C ALA A 127 1.99 15.19 14.46
N PRO A 128 3.02 15.98 14.12
CA PRO A 128 3.02 17.06 13.13
C PRO A 128 2.77 16.57 11.68
N ARG A 129 2.11 17.41 10.88
CA ARG A 129 1.85 17.24 9.44
C ARG A 129 3.10 16.98 8.57
N ALA A 130 4.30 17.24 9.07
CA ALA A 130 5.55 16.93 8.38
C ALA A 130 6.05 15.48 8.62
N TYR A 131 5.49 14.77 9.60
CA TYR A 131 5.97 13.46 10.06
C TYR A 131 4.82 12.48 10.40
N PHE A 132 3.64 12.65 9.79
CA PHE A 132 2.51 11.74 9.96
C PHE A 132 2.85 10.30 9.54
N TRP A 133 2.01 9.35 9.98
CA TRP A 133 2.25 7.93 9.80
C TRP A 133 2.22 7.51 8.32
N GLU A 134 3.21 6.70 7.92
CA GLU A 134 3.43 6.23 6.56
C GLU A 134 2.22 5.45 6.05
N GLY A 135 1.66 5.92 4.94
CA GLY A 135 0.45 5.37 4.34
C GLY A 135 -0.85 5.89 4.93
N LEU A 136 -0.83 6.88 5.83
CA LEU A 136 -1.98 7.72 6.13
C LEU A 136 -2.01 8.96 5.22
N ASN A 137 -3.18 9.60 5.14
CA ASN A 137 -3.32 11.04 4.94
C ASN A 137 -4.45 11.51 5.85
N CYS A 138 -4.43 12.78 6.23
CA CYS A 138 -5.38 13.33 7.20
C CYS A 138 -5.99 14.66 6.72
N SER A 139 -7.17 14.98 7.22
CA SER A 139 -7.72 16.33 7.17
C SER A 139 -6.93 17.27 8.10
N TYR A 140 -6.86 18.54 7.73
CA TYR A 140 -6.26 19.60 8.56
C TYR A 140 -7.14 20.85 8.48
N ASP A 141 -7.87 21.11 9.55
CA ASP A 141 -8.68 22.31 9.77
C ASP A 141 -8.13 23.04 11.01
N TYR A 142 -8.16 24.36 11.00
CA TYR A 142 -7.72 25.19 12.14
C TYR A 142 -8.66 25.08 13.35
N SER A 143 -9.88 24.57 13.16
CA SER A 143 -10.91 24.49 14.21
C SER A 143 -11.14 23.08 14.77
N ASN A 144 -10.59 22.04 14.14
CA ASN A 144 -10.93 20.65 14.43
C ASN A 144 -9.67 19.75 14.49
N PRO A 145 -9.62 18.75 15.41
CA PRO A 145 -8.58 17.72 15.41
C PRO A 145 -8.46 17.01 14.04
N PRO A 146 -7.24 16.74 13.54
CA PRO A 146 -7.03 15.95 12.33
C PRO A 146 -7.77 14.62 12.35
N ARG A 147 -8.34 14.23 11.21
CA ARG A 147 -9.02 12.94 10.98
C ARG A 147 -8.37 12.17 9.85
N ILE A 148 -8.33 10.85 9.94
CA ILE A 148 -7.71 9.99 8.91
C ILE A 148 -8.65 9.90 7.70
N THR A 149 -8.23 10.46 6.56
CA THR A 149 -8.99 10.44 5.29
C THR A 149 -8.49 9.39 4.29
N PHE A 150 -7.25 8.92 4.44
CA PHE A 150 -6.66 7.88 3.60
C PHE A 150 -5.94 6.84 4.46
N LEU A 151 -6.14 5.56 4.15
CA LEU A 151 -5.45 4.45 4.80
C LEU A 151 -4.93 3.45 3.75
N ASN A 152 -3.60 3.42 3.56
CA ASN A 152 -2.91 2.42 2.75
C ASN A 152 -2.25 1.35 3.63
N LEU A 153 -2.76 0.12 3.57
CA LEU A 153 -2.19 -1.04 4.25
C LEU A 153 -1.43 -2.00 3.29
N SER A 154 -1.21 -1.62 2.02
CA SER A 154 -0.48 -2.45 1.05
C SER A 154 0.88 -2.93 1.56
N SER A 155 1.25 -4.17 1.23
CA SER A 155 2.55 -4.80 1.47
C SER A 155 3.00 -4.81 2.94
N SER A 156 2.04 -4.78 3.87
CA SER A 156 2.30 -4.78 5.31
C SER A 156 2.43 -6.20 5.89
N GLY A 157 2.24 -7.23 5.06
CA GLY A 157 2.29 -8.63 5.47
C GLY A 157 1.09 -9.12 6.29
N LEU A 158 -0.02 -8.38 6.28
CA LEU A 158 -1.21 -8.66 7.11
C LEU A 158 -1.72 -10.10 6.89
N THR A 159 -2.26 -10.73 7.93
CA THR A 159 -2.86 -12.07 7.89
C THR A 159 -4.18 -12.14 8.66
N GLY A 160 -5.09 -13.03 8.26
CA GLY A 160 -6.39 -13.21 8.89
C GLY A 160 -7.48 -12.31 8.31
N ALA A 161 -8.61 -12.15 9.00
CA ALA A 161 -9.74 -11.36 8.51
C ALA A 161 -9.42 -9.86 8.42
N THR A 162 -10.09 -9.16 7.51
CA THR A 162 -10.11 -7.69 7.46
C THR A 162 -10.88 -7.17 8.67
N SER A 163 -10.28 -6.29 9.48
CA SER A 163 -10.95 -5.81 10.71
C SER A 163 -12.13 -4.91 10.39
N VAL A 164 -13.27 -5.23 11.01
CA VAL A 164 -14.44 -4.34 11.05
C VAL A 164 -14.12 -2.98 11.68
N ASP A 165 -13.11 -2.90 12.55
CA ASP A 165 -12.70 -1.63 13.19
C ASP A 165 -12.38 -0.51 12.20
N ILE A 166 -11.99 -0.84 10.97
CA ILE A 166 -11.68 0.14 9.91
C ILE A 166 -12.92 1.00 9.57
N SER A 167 -14.15 0.47 9.72
CA SER A 167 -15.37 1.23 9.42
C SER A 167 -15.61 2.39 10.38
N ASN A 168 -15.03 2.34 11.59
CA ASN A 168 -15.10 3.39 12.60
C ASN A 168 -14.27 4.64 12.25
N LEU A 169 -13.39 4.58 11.25
CA LEU A 169 -12.73 5.77 10.69
C LEU A 169 -13.76 6.56 9.85
N VAL A 170 -14.58 7.37 10.52
CA VAL A 170 -15.76 8.02 9.91
C VAL A 170 -15.43 8.99 8.78
N MET A 171 -14.25 9.61 8.80
CA MET A 171 -13.77 10.51 7.72
C MET A 171 -12.93 9.80 6.65
N LEU A 172 -12.82 8.46 6.69
CA LEU A 172 -12.01 7.71 5.72
C LEU A 172 -12.65 7.74 4.32
N GLU A 173 -12.06 8.52 3.42
CA GLU A 173 -12.48 8.64 2.02
C GLU A 173 -11.88 7.54 1.14
N ILE A 174 -10.70 7.00 1.48
CA ILE A 174 -9.95 6.05 0.66
C ILE A 174 -9.28 4.96 1.51
N LEU A 175 -9.60 3.69 1.23
CA LEU A 175 -8.93 2.52 1.80
C LEU A 175 -8.22 1.73 0.69
N LYS A 176 -6.90 1.54 0.79
CA LYS A 176 -6.11 0.67 -0.10
C LYS A 176 -5.42 -0.41 0.73
N ASN A 177 -6.01 -1.60 0.89
CA ASN A 177 -5.57 -2.53 1.95
C ASN A 177 -5.14 -3.96 1.57
N LEU A 178 -5.36 -4.47 0.34
CA LEU A 178 -5.10 -5.90 0.06
C LEU A 178 -3.81 -6.25 -0.69
N GLU A 179 -3.26 -5.34 -1.52
CA GLU A 179 -2.03 -5.60 -2.28
C GLU A 179 -0.88 -6.05 -1.35
N GLY A 180 -0.18 -7.14 -1.68
CA GLY A 180 0.98 -7.63 -0.91
C GLY A 180 0.68 -8.19 0.48
N ASN A 181 -0.59 -8.44 0.81
CA ASN A 181 -1.03 -9.03 2.08
C ASN A 181 -1.58 -10.47 1.89
N ARG A 182 -1.84 -11.17 3.00
CA ARG A 182 -2.41 -12.53 3.04
C ARG A 182 -3.65 -12.56 3.95
N LEU A 183 -4.54 -11.60 3.74
CA LEU A 183 -5.83 -11.51 4.43
C LEU A 183 -6.76 -12.62 3.92
N THR A 184 -7.72 -13.04 4.75
CA THR A 184 -8.56 -14.22 4.51
C THR A 184 -10.00 -13.98 4.98
N GLY A 185 -10.99 -14.23 4.13
CA GLY A 185 -12.41 -13.99 4.43
C GLY A 185 -12.95 -12.73 3.75
N SER A 186 -14.22 -12.42 4.01
CA SER A 186 -14.91 -11.29 3.37
C SER A 186 -14.43 -9.93 3.87
N VAL A 187 -14.74 -8.90 3.08
CA VAL A 187 -14.69 -7.50 3.54
C VAL A 187 -15.89 -7.26 4.47
N PRO A 188 -15.71 -6.56 5.61
CA PRO A 188 -16.83 -6.14 6.47
C PRO A 188 -17.94 -5.43 5.69
N LEU A 189 -19.20 -5.76 5.99
CA LEU A 189 -20.37 -5.23 5.28
C LEU A 189 -20.46 -3.70 5.38
N GLU A 190 -20.08 -3.15 6.52
CA GLU A 190 -20.07 -1.72 6.83
C GLU A 190 -19.10 -0.93 5.92
N LEU A 191 -18.04 -1.59 5.43
CA LEU A 191 -17.13 -1.00 4.44
C LEU A 191 -17.72 -1.09 3.02
N ILE A 192 -18.45 -2.17 2.71
CA ILE A 192 -19.14 -2.36 1.43
C ILE A 192 -20.30 -1.36 1.30
N GLU A 193 -21.09 -1.15 2.36
CA GLU A 193 -22.15 -0.14 2.42
C GLU A 193 -21.61 1.27 2.17
N ARG A 194 -20.53 1.65 2.86
CA ARG A 194 -19.81 2.92 2.60
C ARG A 194 -19.16 3.01 1.21
N SER A 195 -18.91 1.88 0.54
CA SER A 195 -18.48 1.87 -0.86
C SER A 195 -19.64 2.02 -1.83
N ASN A 196 -20.86 1.62 -1.44
CA ASN A 196 -22.08 1.69 -2.25
C ASN A 196 -22.76 3.07 -2.15
N ASP A 197 -22.62 3.77 -1.01
CA ASP A 197 -23.09 5.16 -0.85
C ASP A 197 -22.08 6.22 -1.36
N GLY A 198 -20.85 5.79 -1.69
CA GLY A 198 -19.79 6.64 -2.22
C GLY A 198 -18.94 7.36 -1.16
N SER A 199 -19.20 7.16 0.13
CA SER A 199 -18.42 7.77 1.23
C SER A 199 -17.01 7.17 1.40
N LEU A 200 -16.75 5.98 0.84
CA LEU A 200 -15.46 5.28 0.93
C LEU A 200 -15.06 4.65 -0.41
N SER A 201 -14.01 5.19 -1.03
CA SER A 201 -13.33 4.56 -2.17
C SER A 201 -12.52 3.34 -1.70
N LEU A 202 -13.15 2.16 -1.74
CA LEU A 202 -12.46 0.88 -1.56
C LEU A 202 -11.56 0.60 -2.75
N ARG A 203 -10.28 0.93 -2.62
CA ARG A 203 -9.24 0.58 -3.59
C ARG A 203 -8.75 -0.84 -3.38
N PHE A 204 -9.71 -1.75 -3.47
CA PHE A 204 -9.51 -2.92 -4.31
C PHE A 204 -9.34 -2.45 -5.77
N PHE A 205 -9.10 -3.40 -6.63
CA PHE A 205 -8.01 -3.24 -7.57
C PHE A 205 -8.43 -4.17 -8.76
N PHE A 206 -8.10 -3.98 -10.03
CA PHE A 206 -8.20 -5.01 -11.09
C PHE A 206 -7.25 -4.89 -12.31
N MET A 207 -6.88 -6.03 -12.92
CA MET A 207 -5.96 -6.07 -14.06
C MET A 207 -6.70 -5.93 -15.39
N ASP A 208 -6.26 -4.99 -16.23
CA ASP A 208 -6.52 -5.04 -17.68
C ASP A 208 -5.28 -4.56 -18.48
N VAL A 209 -5.35 -4.68 -19.80
CA VAL A 209 -4.20 -4.68 -20.73
C VAL A 209 -3.57 -3.30 -20.95
N ASP A 210 -2.64 -2.91 -20.06
CA ASP A 210 -1.28 -2.54 -20.49
C ASP A 210 -0.27 -2.52 -19.30
N ASP A 211 1.02 -2.71 -19.59
CA ASP A 211 2.06 -3.13 -18.61
C ASP A 211 2.55 -2.04 -17.62
N LYS A 212 1.68 -1.11 -17.20
CA LYS A 212 2.05 0.02 -16.31
C LYS A 212 1.05 0.47 -15.24
N LYS A 213 -0.23 0.10 -15.29
CA LYS A 213 -1.21 0.42 -14.24
C LYS A 213 -2.19 -0.73 -13.98
N ALA A 214 -1.62 -1.88 -13.65
CA ALA A 214 -2.39 -2.96 -13.06
C ALA A 214 -2.98 -2.54 -11.70
N ASN A 215 -4.17 -3.03 -11.46
CA ASN A 215 -4.76 -3.19 -10.13
C ASN A 215 -5.08 -4.75 -10.01
N ILE A 216 -5.65 -5.36 -8.94
CA ILE A 216 -5.95 -6.84 -8.79
C ILE A 216 -7.34 -7.18 -8.16
N LEU A 217 -8.23 -7.86 -8.90
CA LEU A 217 -9.70 -8.03 -8.63
C LEU A 217 -9.98 -9.08 -7.51
N ASN A 218 -10.99 -8.86 -6.65
CA ASN A 218 -11.42 -9.82 -5.60
C ASN A 218 -12.38 -10.91 -6.14
N TRP A 219 -12.49 -12.06 -5.46
CA TRP A 219 -13.23 -13.22 -6.00
C TRP A 219 -14.75 -13.02 -6.15
N GLU A 220 -15.38 -12.27 -5.26
CA GLU A 220 -16.83 -12.01 -5.31
C GLU A 220 -17.21 -11.13 -6.51
N CYS A 221 -16.47 -10.04 -6.72
CA CYS A 221 -16.58 -9.20 -7.92
C CYS A 221 -16.21 -9.99 -9.19
N ARG A 222 -15.19 -10.87 -9.15
CA ARG A 222 -14.83 -11.75 -10.29
C ARG A 222 -16.00 -12.63 -10.71
N LEU A 223 -16.70 -13.20 -9.73
CA LEU A 223 -17.89 -14.01 -9.95
C LEU A 223 -19.07 -13.16 -10.45
N GLN A 224 -19.33 -12.00 -9.83
CA GLN A 224 -20.40 -11.09 -10.27
C GLN A 224 -20.23 -10.66 -11.73
N ILE A 225 -19.00 -10.38 -12.16
CA ILE A 225 -18.71 -9.91 -13.51
C ILE A 225 -18.75 -11.04 -14.53
N ALA A 226 -18.40 -12.26 -14.14
CA ALA A 226 -18.73 -13.45 -14.93
C ALA A 226 -20.25 -13.65 -15.06
N ILE A 227 -21.03 -13.42 -14.00
CA ILE A 227 -22.50 -13.51 -14.00
C ILE A 227 -23.11 -12.44 -14.92
N ASP A 228 -22.75 -11.16 -14.74
CA ASP A 228 -23.26 -10.03 -15.54
C ASP A 228 -22.94 -10.21 -17.04
N ALA A 229 -21.71 -10.62 -17.37
CA ALA A 229 -21.32 -10.89 -18.74
C ALA A 229 -22.05 -12.11 -19.34
N ALA A 230 -22.29 -13.16 -18.54
CA ALA A 230 -23.09 -14.30 -18.97
C ALA A 230 -24.56 -13.93 -19.21
N GLN A 231 -25.17 -13.11 -18.35
CA GLN A 231 -26.52 -12.57 -18.55
C GLN A 231 -26.60 -11.69 -19.81
N GLY A 232 -25.60 -10.83 -20.03
CA GLY A 232 -25.50 -10.05 -21.26
C GLY A 232 -25.42 -10.92 -22.52
N LEU A 233 -24.68 -12.03 -22.47
CA LEU A 233 -24.54 -12.96 -23.59
C LEU A 233 -25.80 -13.81 -23.82
N GLU A 234 -26.43 -14.28 -22.74
CA GLU A 234 -27.70 -15.01 -22.78
C GLU A 234 -28.82 -14.17 -23.38
N TYR A 235 -28.88 -12.87 -23.03
CA TYR A 235 -29.78 -11.90 -23.65
C TYR A 235 -29.52 -11.72 -25.15
N LEU A 236 -28.26 -11.70 -25.60
CA LEU A 236 -27.94 -11.60 -27.04
C LEU A 236 -28.32 -12.87 -27.81
N HIS A 237 -28.22 -14.05 -27.20
CA HIS A 237 -28.56 -15.32 -27.86
C HIS A 237 -30.06 -15.65 -27.85
N HIS A 238 -30.79 -15.28 -26.79
CA HIS A 238 -32.19 -15.70 -26.58
C HIS A 238 -33.18 -14.55 -26.34
N GLY A 239 -32.71 -13.45 -25.75
CA GLY A 239 -33.53 -12.26 -25.46
C GLY A 239 -33.77 -11.37 -26.67
N SER A 240 -32.75 -11.13 -27.50
CA SER A 240 -32.86 -10.31 -28.71
C SER A 240 -33.57 -11.07 -29.84
N LYS A 241 -34.39 -10.34 -30.61
CA LYS A 241 -35.12 -10.89 -31.76
C LYS A 241 -34.93 -9.98 -32.97
N PRO A 242 -34.18 -10.42 -34.01
CA PRO A 242 -33.44 -11.69 -34.11
C PRO A 242 -32.28 -11.84 -33.09
N PRO A 243 -31.78 -13.07 -32.87
CA PRO A 243 -30.59 -13.31 -32.05
C PRO A 243 -29.34 -12.62 -32.61
N ILE A 244 -28.38 -12.31 -31.75
CA ILE A 244 -27.13 -11.64 -32.08
C ILE A 244 -25.96 -12.48 -31.54
N PHE A 245 -25.03 -12.88 -32.41
CA PHE A 245 -23.76 -13.46 -32.00
C PHE A 245 -22.68 -12.37 -31.94
N HIS A 246 -21.95 -12.28 -30.84
CA HIS A 246 -21.05 -11.18 -30.51
C HIS A 246 -19.71 -11.28 -31.25
N ARG A 247 -19.19 -12.49 -31.44
CA ARG A 247 -17.99 -12.85 -32.24
C ARG A 247 -16.65 -12.29 -31.75
N ASP A 248 -16.62 -11.55 -30.64
CA ASP A 248 -15.39 -11.02 -30.03
C ASP A 248 -15.51 -10.84 -28.51
N VAL A 249 -16.07 -11.86 -27.82
CA VAL A 249 -16.20 -11.88 -26.36
C VAL A 249 -14.81 -12.06 -25.72
N LYS A 250 -14.31 -11.01 -25.07
CA LYS A 250 -12.99 -10.96 -24.43
C LYS A 250 -13.02 -9.97 -23.25
N CYS A 251 -12.04 -10.05 -22.34
CA CYS A 251 -12.05 -9.24 -21.11
C CYS A 251 -12.12 -7.73 -21.37
N THR A 252 -11.40 -7.20 -22.36
CA THR A 252 -11.43 -5.76 -22.71
C THR A 252 -12.78 -5.28 -23.26
N ASN A 253 -13.66 -6.20 -23.66
CA ASN A 253 -15.00 -5.93 -24.17
C ASN A 253 -16.08 -6.17 -23.10
N ILE A 254 -15.68 -6.41 -21.84
CA ILE A 254 -16.55 -6.45 -20.66
C ILE A 254 -16.23 -5.18 -19.86
N LEU A 255 -17.00 -4.14 -20.11
CA LEU A 255 -16.84 -2.85 -19.44
C LEU A 255 -17.44 -2.90 -18.04
N LEU A 256 -16.92 -2.07 -17.14
CA LEU A 256 -17.31 -2.00 -15.74
C LEU A 256 -17.93 -0.63 -15.44
N SER A 257 -19.04 -0.61 -14.72
CA SER A 257 -19.61 0.62 -14.16
C SER A 257 -18.88 1.03 -12.88
N GLU A 258 -19.15 2.26 -12.44
CA GLU A 258 -18.68 2.80 -11.16
C GLU A 258 -19.14 1.94 -9.96
N ASN A 259 -20.23 1.18 -10.12
CA ASN A 259 -20.80 0.25 -9.14
C ASN A 259 -20.35 -1.22 -9.38
N PHE A 260 -19.23 -1.44 -10.08
CA PHE A 260 -18.68 -2.74 -10.46
C PHE A 260 -19.59 -3.68 -11.27
N GLN A 261 -20.72 -3.19 -11.80
CA GLN A 261 -21.58 -3.97 -12.70
C GLN A 261 -20.94 -4.10 -14.08
N SER A 262 -20.92 -5.30 -14.64
CA SER A 262 -20.31 -5.56 -15.95
C SER A 262 -21.31 -5.42 -17.12
N LYS A 263 -20.84 -4.98 -18.29
CA LYS A 263 -21.62 -4.91 -19.52
C LYS A 263 -20.76 -5.27 -20.74
N LEU A 264 -21.29 -6.12 -21.62
CA LEU A 264 -20.69 -6.40 -22.93
C LEU A 264 -20.71 -5.17 -23.84
N ALA A 265 -19.64 -4.98 -24.59
CA ALA A 265 -19.40 -3.83 -25.45
C ALA A 265 -18.60 -4.22 -26.71
N ASP A 266 -18.42 -3.25 -27.62
CA ASP A 266 -17.83 -3.44 -28.96
C ASP A 266 -18.56 -4.51 -29.80
N PHE A 267 -19.75 -4.12 -30.25
CA PHE A 267 -20.56 -4.89 -31.19
C PHE A 267 -20.06 -4.77 -32.66
N GLY A 268 -18.86 -4.21 -32.91
CA GLY A 268 -18.35 -3.95 -34.25
C GLY A 268 -18.14 -5.20 -35.11
N MET A 269 -17.90 -6.35 -34.46
CA MET A 269 -17.80 -7.66 -35.12
C MET A 269 -19.12 -8.45 -35.12
N SER A 270 -20.14 -8.02 -34.38
CA SER A 270 -21.33 -8.82 -34.10
C SER A 270 -22.17 -9.11 -35.34
N LYS A 271 -22.87 -10.25 -35.35
CA LYS A 271 -23.69 -10.69 -36.48
C LYS A 271 -25.07 -11.15 -36.01
N ILE A 272 -26.11 -10.55 -36.58
CA ILE A 272 -27.49 -11.01 -36.46
C ILE A 272 -27.62 -12.42 -37.04
N TYR A 273 -28.30 -13.32 -36.33
CA TYR A 273 -28.69 -14.64 -36.83
C TYR A 273 -29.95 -14.52 -37.70
N PRO A 274 -29.88 -14.84 -39.01
CA PRO A 274 -31.07 -14.86 -39.86
C PRO A 274 -32.05 -15.97 -39.42
N PRO A 275 -33.37 -15.74 -39.41
CA PRO A 275 -34.36 -16.79 -39.11
C PRO A 275 -34.19 -18.06 -39.96
N ASP A 276 -33.74 -17.90 -41.20
CA ASP A 276 -33.62 -18.98 -42.19
C ASP A 276 -32.24 -19.69 -42.17
N ALA A 277 -31.32 -19.33 -41.26
CA ALA A 277 -29.94 -19.82 -41.27
C ALA A 277 -29.73 -21.28 -40.78
N GLY A 278 -30.81 -22.03 -40.53
CA GLY A 278 -30.77 -23.45 -40.23
C GLY A 278 -30.10 -23.76 -38.88
N SER A 279 -28.80 -24.04 -38.90
CA SER A 279 -28.01 -24.41 -37.71
C SER A 279 -26.72 -23.61 -37.50
N HIS A 280 -26.36 -22.72 -38.42
CA HIS A 280 -25.08 -22.00 -38.40
C HIS A 280 -25.08 -20.87 -39.42
N VAL A 281 -24.33 -19.80 -39.16
CA VAL A 281 -24.10 -18.74 -40.15
C VAL A 281 -22.74 -18.95 -40.81
N SER A 282 -22.73 -19.39 -42.06
CA SER A 282 -21.53 -19.37 -42.90
C SER A 282 -21.02 -17.93 -43.04
N THR A 283 -19.79 -17.67 -42.60
CA THR A 283 -19.24 -16.30 -42.56
C THR A 283 -17.72 -16.31 -42.48
N VAL A 284 -17.09 -15.25 -42.99
CA VAL A 284 -15.65 -15.00 -42.78
C VAL A 284 -15.34 -15.01 -41.28
N VAL A 285 -14.30 -15.75 -40.89
CA VAL A 285 -13.82 -15.82 -39.51
C VAL A 285 -13.26 -14.47 -39.06
N VAL A 286 -13.71 -14.02 -37.89
CA VAL A 286 -13.24 -12.81 -37.19
C VAL A 286 -13.24 -13.07 -35.69
N GLY A 287 -12.52 -12.23 -34.94
CA GLY A 287 -12.43 -12.28 -33.47
C GLY A 287 -10.97 -12.25 -33.00
N THR A 288 -10.76 -12.00 -31.72
CA THR A 288 -9.43 -11.81 -31.13
C THR A 288 -8.68 -13.13 -30.91
N GLN A 289 -7.44 -13.20 -31.38
CA GLN A 289 -6.59 -14.39 -31.26
C GLN A 289 -6.48 -14.87 -29.79
N GLY A 290 -6.72 -16.16 -29.56
CA GLY A 290 -6.82 -16.77 -28.23
C GLY A 290 -8.25 -16.86 -27.69
N TYR A 291 -9.18 -16.04 -28.17
CA TYR A 291 -10.61 -16.15 -27.81
C TYR A 291 -11.42 -16.88 -28.89
N VAL A 292 -11.02 -16.79 -30.17
CA VAL A 292 -11.73 -17.45 -31.29
C VAL A 292 -11.88 -18.97 -31.09
N ASP A 293 -13.11 -19.43 -31.23
CA ASP A 293 -13.51 -20.84 -31.31
C ASP A 293 -12.78 -21.60 -32.44
N PRO A 294 -12.07 -22.71 -32.14
CA PRO A 294 -11.34 -23.48 -33.13
C PRO A 294 -12.24 -24.20 -34.14
N GLU A 295 -13.48 -24.57 -33.79
CA GLU A 295 -14.40 -25.22 -34.73
C GLU A 295 -14.94 -24.21 -35.74
N TYR A 296 -15.33 -23.02 -35.29
CA TYR A 296 -15.65 -21.88 -36.17
C TYR A 296 -14.45 -21.48 -37.04
N TYR A 297 -13.24 -21.39 -36.48
CA TYR A 297 -12.02 -21.05 -37.21
C TYR A 297 -11.75 -22.02 -38.38
N LEU A 298 -11.90 -23.32 -38.15
CA LEU A 298 -11.67 -24.35 -39.17
C LEU A 298 -12.82 -24.48 -40.18
N SER A 299 -14.07 -24.30 -39.75
CA SER A 299 -15.25 -24.60 -40.56
C SER A 299 -15.89 -23.39 -41.25
N ASN A 300 -15.60 -22.16 -40.80
CA ASN A 300 -16.33 -20.92 -41.14
C ASN A 300 -17.82 -20.93 -40.75
N ARG A 301 -18.26 -21.88 -39.91
CA ARG A 301 -19.65 -22.05 -39.45
C ARG A 301 -19.82 -21.39 -38.08
N LEU A 302 -20.33 -20.18 -38.03
CA LEU A 302 -20.57 -19.48 -36.77
C LEU A 302 -21.83 -20.01 -36.07
N THR A 303 -21.75 -20.24 -34.76
CA THR A 303 -22.89 -20.60 -33.90
C THR A 303 -22.82 -19.84 -32.57
N GLU A 304 -23.89 -19.93 -31.76
CA GLU A 304 -23.88 -19.50 -30.34
C GLU A 304 -22.70 -20.11 -29.55
N LYS A 305 -22.29 -21.35 -29.87
CA LYS A 305 -21.20 -22.04 -29.16
C LYS A 305 -19.84 -21.39 -29.38
N SER A 306 -19.67 -20.64 -30.45
CA SER A 306 -18.45 -19.88 -30.73
C SER A 306 -18.25 -18.71 -29.75
N ASP A 307 -19.35 -18.05 -29.36
CA ASP A 307 -19.34 -17.06 -28.28
C ASP A 307 -19.17 -17.74 -26.91
N VAL A 308 -19.82 -18.90 -26.68
CA VAL A 308 -19.69 -19.66 -25.41
C VAL A 308 -18.24 -20.15 -25.19
N TYR A 309 -17.53 -20.57 -26.24
CA TYR A 309 -16.11 -20.89 -26.16
C TYR A 309 -15.28 -19.65 -25.78
N SER A 310 -15.54 -18.51 -26.44
CA SER A 310 -14.87 -17.23 -26.18
C SER A 310 -15.07 -16.79 -24.72
N PHE A 311 -16.31 -16.92 -24.20
CA PHE A 311 -16.64 -16.69 -22.80
C PHE A 311 -15.96 -17.70 -21.86
N GLY A 312 -15.81 -18.96 -22.26
CA GLY A 312 -15.01 -19.96 -21.55
C GLY A 312 -13.56 -19.53 -21.36
N VAL A 313 -12.94 -18.89 -22.36
CA VAL A 313 -11.59 -18.31 -22.24
C VAL A 313 -11.58 -17.12 -21.27
N VAL A 314 -12.62 -16.29 -21.26
CA VAL A 314 -12.81 -15.23 -20.25
C VAL A 314 -12.91 -15.81 -18.83
N LEU A 315 -13.68 -16.89 -18.62
CA LEU A 315 -13.75 -17.56 -17.32
C LEU A 315 -12.39 -18.08 -16.87
N LEU A 316 -11.62 -18.73 -17.76
CA LEU A 316 -10.26 -19.17 -17.44
C LEU A 316 -9.34 -17.97 -17.10
N ARG A 317 -9.51 -16.82 -17.77
CA ARG A 317 -8.77 -15.60 -17.44
C ARG A 317 -9.11 -15.09 -16.04
N ILE A 318 -10.40 -15.06 -15.70
CA ILE A 318 -10.90 -14.61 -14.38
C ILE A 318 -10.42 -15.54 -13.26
N ILE A 319 -10.48 -16.86 -13.46
CA ILE A 319 -10.07 -17.89 -12.48
C ILE A 319 -8.57 -17.83 -12.19
N THR A 320 -7.74 -17.70 -13.24
CA THR A 320 -6.28 -17.92 -13.14
C THR A 320 -5.45 -16.63 -13.03
N GLY A 321 -6.01 -15.47 -13.41
CA GLY A 321 -5.30 -14.21 -13.60
C GLY A 321 -4.34 -14.17 -14.83
N ARG A 322 -4.02 -15.32 -15.43
CA ARG A 322 -2.90 -15.51 -16.39
C ARG A 322 -3.18 -14.95 -17.79
N PRO A 323 -2.13 -14.50 -18.53
CA PRO A 323 -2.28 -14.20 -19.96
C PRO A 323 -2.85 -15.39 -20.74
N VAL A 324 -3.79 -15.11 -21.67
CA VAL A 324 -4.43 -16.13 -22.52
C VAL A 324 -3.42 -16.85 -23.43
N MET A 325 -2.36 -16.13 -23.83
CA MET A 325 -1.23 -16.61 -24.61
C MET A 325 0.06 -16.31 -23.85
N GLU A 326 0.57 -17.27 -23.08
CA GLU A 326 1.83 -17.13 -22.32
C GLU A 326 3.01 -17.58 -23.20
N ARG A 327 4.08 -16.77 -23.27
CA ARG A 327 5.33 -17.14 -23.97
C ARG A 327 6.26 -17.87 -23.01
N SER A 328 6.59 -19.12 -23.32
CA SER A 328 7.60 -19.87 -22.56
C SER A 328 9.01 -19.34 -22.83
N ARG A 329 9.97 -19.76 -21.99
CA ARG A 329 11.42 -19.54 -22.22
C ARG A 329 11.96 -20.27 -23.46
N GLU A 330 11.19 -21.22 -23.99
CA GLU A 330 11.52 -22.03 -25.18
C GLU A 330 10.86 -21.45 -26.46
N MET A 331 10.36 -20.20 -26.40
CA MET A 331 9.60 -19.50 -27.45
C MET A 331 8.26 -20.16 -27.85
N THR A 332 7.90 -21.30 -27.25
CA THR A 332 6.58 -21.92 -27.43
C THR A 332 5.50 -21.09 -26.76
N GLN A 333 4.43 -20.76 -27.49
CA GLN A 333 3.24 -20.11 -26.94
C GLN A 333 2.30 -21.18 -26.36
N SER A 334 2.05 -21.15 -25.06
CA SER A 334 1.05 -22.00 -24.42
C SER A 334 -0.27 -21.24 -24.27
N HIS A 335 -1.31 -21.75 -24.91
CA HIS A 335 -2.68 -21.28 -24.70
C HIS A 335 -3.17 -21.65 -23.30
N ILE A 336 -3.87 -20.73 -22.64
CA ILE A 336 -4.35 -20.86 -21.25
C ILE A 336 -5.12 -22.15 -21.00
N SER A 337 -6.02 -22.59 -21.90
CA SER A 337 -6.76 -23.85 -21.73
C SER A 337 -5.85 -25.07 -21.70
N ARG A 338 -4.76 -25.09 -22.49
CA ARG A 338 -3.78 -26.19 -22.51
C ARG A 338 -2.95 -26.22 -21.22
N TRP A 339 -2.66 -25.07 -20.63
CA TRP A 339 -2.02 -24.98 -19.32
C TRP A 339 -2.95 -25.48 -18.20
N VAL A 340 -4.21 -25.02 -18.17
CA VAL A 340 -5.22 -25.48 -17.20
C VAL A 340 -5.45 -27.00 -17.30
N SER A 341 -5.62 -27.55 -18.52
CA SER A 341 -5.77 -29.00 -18.71
C SER A 341 -4.55 -29.79 -18.23
N SER A 342 -3.34 -29.25 -18.35
CA SER A 342 -2.12 -29.88 -17.81
C SER A 342 -2.15 -29.94 -16.29
N MET A 343 -2.51 -28.84 -15.62
CA MET A 343 -2.60 -28.80 -14.15
C MET A 343 -3.71 -29.70 -13.62
N LEU A 344 -4.88 -29.74 -14.28
CA LEU A 344 -5.96 -30.67 -13.96
C LEU A 344 -5.55 -32.14 -14.11
N ALA A 345 -4.82 -32.49 -15.18
CA ALA A 345 -4.32 -33.85 -15.40
C ALA A 345 -3.30 -34.29 -14.34
N ASN A 346 -2.54 -33.35 -13.78
CA ASN A 346 -1.60 -33.58 -12.67
C ASN A 346 -2.28 -33.53 -11.28
N GLY A 347 -3.59 -33.28 -11.21
CA GLY A 347 -4.36 -33.15 -9.95
C GLY A 347 -4.14 -31.82 -9.20
N ASP A 348 -3.39 -30.88 -9.78
CA ASP A 348 -3.00 -29.63 -9.12
C ASP A 348 -4.03 -28.51 -9.31
N ILE A 349 -5.20 -28.70 -8.70
CA ILE A 349 -6.31 -27.74 -8.77
C ILE A 349 -5.96 -26.43 -8.04
N ARG A 350 -5.09 -26.48 -7.02
CA ARG A 350 -4.78 -25.32 -6.15
C ARG A 350 -3.87 -24.29 -6.81
N ASN A 351 -3.00 -24.71 -7.74
CA ASN A 351 -2.16 -23.80 -8.50
C ASN A 351 -2.81 -23.28 -9.80
N ILE A 352 -4.07 -23.66 -10.09
CA ILE A 352 -4.87 -23.10 -11.19
C ILE A 352 -5.48 -21.75 -10.79
N VAL A 353 -6.00 -21.64 -9.57
CA VAL A 353 -6.65 -20.42 -9.07
C VAL A 353 -5.61 -19.33 -8.80
N ASP A 354 -5.96 -18.09 -9.13
CA ASP A 354 -5.16 -16.91 -8.79
C ASP A 354 -4.90 -16.83 -7.28
N GLN A 355 -3.62 -16.87 -6.89
CA GLN A 355 -3.19 -16.86 -5.48
C GLN A 355 -3.11 -15.44 -4.88
N GLY A 356 -3.59 -14.42 -5.60
CA GLY A 356 -3.85 -13.08 -5.09
C GLY A 356 -5.21 -12.94 -4.37
N CYS A 357 -5.71 -14.01 -3.75
CA CYS A 357 -7.00 -14.11 -3.05
C CYS A 357 -6.90 -15.05 -1.84
#